data_AF-A0A4V0I0Y4-F1
#
_entry.id   AF-A0A4V0I0Y4-F1
#
_cell.length_a   1.000
_cell.length_b   1.000
_cell.length_c   1.000
_cell.angle_alpha   90.00
_cell.angle_beta   90.00
_cell.angle_gamma   90.00
#
_symmetry.space_group_name_H-M   'P 1'
#
loop_
_entity.id
_entity.type
_entity.pdbx_description
1 polymer ?
#
loop_
_entity_poly.entity_id
_entity_poly.type
_entity_poly.pdbx_seq_one_letter_code
_entity_poly.pdbx_strand_id
1 'polypeptide(L)'
;MPSVDRPGVKGVYVELPETLLTDARAFAADRGEKFNRVVAEALRRHMAYPPPKPEPQPEPAPVPLPSGAEEPAATKKPATKKGKK
;
A
#
# COMPACT_ATOMS: atom_id res chain seq x y z
N MET A 1 18.71 -19.55 -13.44
CA MET A 1 19.57 -19.29 -12.27
C MET A 1 19.26 -20.35 -11.22
N PRO A 2 20.17 -21.28 -10.88
CA PRO A 2 19.88 -22.29 -9.86
C PRO A 2 19.79 -21.61 -8.49
N SER A 3 18.62 -21.67 -7.87
CA SER A 3 18.42 -21.25 -6.48
C SER A 3 19.19 -22.22 -5.58
N VAL A 4 20.25 -21.73 -4.92
CA VAL A 4 20.94 -22.49 -3.88
C VAL A 4 20.03 -22.56 -2.66
N ASP A 5 19.30 -23.67 -2.55
CA ASP A 5 18.40 -23.92 -1.43
C ASP A 5 19.22 -24.04 -0.15
N ARG A 6 19.03 -23.08 0.77
CA ARG A 6 19.67 -23.06 2.09
C ARG A 6 18.56 -23.10 3.12
N PRO A 7 18.61 -24.02 4.10
CA PRO A 7 17.54 -24.18 5.08
C PRO A 7 17.30 -22.84 5.80
N GLY A 8 16.05 -22.37 5.76
CA GLY A 8 15.62 -21.10 6.37
C GLY A 8 15.89 -19.82 5.56
N VAL A 9 16.44 -19.92 4.34
CA VAL A 9 16.70 -18.75 3.48
C VAL A 9 15.86 -18.84 2.22
N LYS A 10 14.93 -17.89 2.04
CA LYS A 10 14.17 -17.73 0.80
C LYS A 10 14.76 -16.59 -0.02
N GLY A 11 15.06 -16.86 -1.28
CA GLY A 11 15.41 -15.83 -2.25
C GLY A 11 14.16 -15.11 -2.76
N VAL A 12 14.29 -13.83 -3.05
CA VAL A 12 13.28 -13.04 -3.78
C VAL A 12 13.94 -12.45 -5.01
N TYR A 13 13.24 -12.43 -6.13
CA TYR A 13 13.68 -11.72 -7.31
C TYR A 13 13.24 -10.26 -7.21
N VAL A 14 14.19 -9.34 -7.36
CA VAL A 14 13.94 -7.90 -7.38
C VAL A 14 14.76 -7.27 -8.51
N GLU A 15 14.15 -6.32 -9.19
CA GLU A 15 14.83 -5.51 -10.20
C GLU A 15 15.36 -4.25 -9.53
N LEU A 16 16.63 -3.95 -9.73
CA LEU A 16 17.31 -2.79 -9.17
C LEU A 16 18.04 -2.06 -10.30
N PRO A 17 18.17 -0.72 -10.23
CA PRO A 17 18.99 0.03 -11.15
C PRO A 17 20.42 -0.53 -11.19
N GLU A 18 21.00 -0.62 -12.39
CA GLU A 18 22.35 -1.17 -12.60
C GLU A 18 23.42 -0.41 -11.80
N THR A 19 23.29 0.93 -11.75
CA THR A 19 24.17 1.80 -10.97
C THR A 19 24.12 1.45 -9.48
N LEU A 20 22.91 1.28 -8.93
CA LEU A 20 22.72 0.90 -7.53
C LEU A 20 23.30 -0.47 -7.21
N LEU A 21 23.16 -1.44 -8.11
CA LEU A 21 23.77 -2.77 -7.96
C LEU A 21 25.30 -2.69 -7.95
N THR A 22 25.88 -1.83 -8.79
CA THR A 22 27.32 -1.62 -8.87
C THR A 22 27.85 -0.99 -7.59
N ASP A 23 27.21 0.09 -7.14
CA ASP A 23 27.59 0.81 -5.92
C ASP A 23 27.47 -0.07 -4.68
N ALA A 24 26.38 -0.84 -4.56
CA ALA A 24 26.18 -1.74 -3.44
C ALA A 24 27.20 -2.89 -3.41
N ARG A 25 27.69 -3.35 -4.58
CA ARG A 25 28.77 -4.35 -4.65
C ARG A 25 30.11 -3.75 -4.25
N ALA A 26 30.43 -2.55 -4.73
CA ALA A 26 31.65 -1.84 -4.33
C ALA A 26 31.66 -1.58 -2.82
N PHE A 27 30.55 -1.08 -2.29
CA PHE A 27 30.37 -0.86 -0.85
C PHE A 27 30.59 -2.13 -0.01
N ALA A 28 30.09 -3.28 -0.49
CA ALA A 28 30.31 -4.55 0.19
C ALA A 28 31.78 -4.98 0.15
N ALA A 29 32.44 -4.82 -1.01
CA ALA A 29 33.85 -5.17 -1.19
C ALA A 29 34.78 -4.33 -0.29
N ASP A 30 34.56 -3.01 -0.22
CA ASP A 30 35.36 -2.09 0.61
C ASP A 30 35.31 -2.45 2.11
N ARG A 31 34.22 -3.09 2.55
CA ARG A 31 34.02 -3.53 3.94
C ARG A 31 34.40 -4.98 4.18
N GLY A 32 34.83 -5.71 3.15
CA GLY A 32 35.06 -7.16 3.24
C GLY A 32 33.79 -7.95 3.55
N GLU A 33 32.62 -7.42 3.21
CA GLU A 33 31.32 -8.05 3.46
C GLU A 33 30.74 -8.72 2.22
N LYS A 34 29.85 -9.70 2.45
CA LYS A 34 29.07 -10.32 1.37
C LYS A 34 27.92 -9.40 0.97
N PHE A 35 27.72 -9.18 -0.33
CA PHE A 35 26.61 -8.41 -0.88
C PHE A 35 25.25 -8.74 -0.23
N ASN A 36 24.90 -10.02 -0.11
CA ASN A 36 23.63 -10.45 0.49
C ASN A 36 23.46 -10.00 1.96
N ARG A 37 24.57 -9.88 2.70
CA ARG A 37 24.55 -9.40 4.10
C ARG A 37 24.26 -7.90 4.13
N VAL A 38 24.90 -7.12 3.27
CA VAL A 38 24.66 -5.68 3.11
C VAL A 38 23.20 -5.41 2.75
N VAL A 39 22.66 -6.13 1.76
CA VAL A 39 21.25 -5.97 1.35
C VAL A 39 20.29 -6.31 2.50
N ALA A 40 20.52 -7.42 3.21
CA ALA A 40 19.68 -7.79 4.35
C ALA A 40 19.75 -6.76 5.49
N GLU A 41 20.94 -6.18 5.74
CA GLU A 41 21.10 -5.14 6.74
C GLU A 41 20.40 -3.84 6.33
N ALA A 42 20.50 -3.44 5.07
CA ALA A 42 19.80 -2.28 4.54
C ALA A 42 18.28 -2.41 4.71
N LEU A 43 17.72 -3.58 4.39
CA LEU A 43 16.30 -3.88 4.60
C LEU A 43 15.91 -3.78 6.08
N ARG A 44 16.72 -4.37 6.99
CA ARG A 44 16.48 -4.27 8.44
C ARG A 44 16.52 -2.84 8.94
N ARG A 45 17.47 -2.02 8.47
CA ARG A 45 17.58 -0.60 8.85
C ARG A 45 16.35 0.18 8.37
N HIS A 46 15.90 -0.05 7.14
CA HIS A 46 14.71 0.60 6.60
C HIS A 46 13.44 0.25 7.40
N MET A 47 13.32 -1.00 7.84
CA MET A 47 12.22 -1.43 8.72
C MET A 47 12.31 -0.87 10.14
N ALA A 48 13.52 -0.71 10.68
CA ALA A 48 13.73 -0.17 12.02
C ALA A 48 13.45 1.34 12.09
N TYR A 49 13.73 2.05 10.99
CA TYR A 49 13.53 3.50 10.87
C TYR A 49 12.71 3.80 9.61
N PRO A 50 11.41 3.45 9.59
CA PRO A 50 10.57 3.66 8.42
C PRO A 50 10.35 5.16 8.19
N PRO A 51 10.24 5.60 6.91
CA PRO A 51 9.84 6.96 6.60
C PRO A 51 8.44 7.25 7.16
N PRO A 52 8.13 8.52 7.49
CA PRO A 52 6.79 8.89 7.92
C PRO A 52 5.78 8.52 6.84
N LYS A 53 4.59 8.08 7.27
CA LYS A 53 3.51 7.76 6.34
C LYS A 53 3.12 9.03 5.59
N PRO A 54 2.87 8.97 4.27
CA PRO A 54 2.28 10.07 3.54
C PRO A 54 0.99 10.51 4.23
N GLU A 55 0.81 11.81 4.42
CA GLU A 55 -0.45 12.33 4.93
C GLU A 55 -1.55 12.07 3.90
N PRO A 56 -2.76 11.67 4.35
CA PRO A 56 -3.90 11.58 3.44
C PRO A 56 -4.15 12.96 2.83
N GLN A 57 -4.29 13.01 1.51
CA GLN A 57 -4.76 14.24 0.87
C GLN A 57 -6.16 14.56 1.40
N PRO A 58 -6.48 15.84 1.66
CA PRO A 58 -7.83 16.22 2.04
C PRO A 58 -8.80 15.77 0.95
N GLU A 59 -9.93 15.17 1.38
CA GLU A 59 -10.99 14.81 0.46
C GLU A 59 -11.46 16.06 -0.30
N PRO A 60 -11.79 15.94 -1.60
CA PRO A 60 -12.32 17.06 -2.36
C PRO A 60 -13.59 17.58 -1.68
N ALA A 61 -13.72 18.91 -1.59
CA ALA A 61 -14.90 19.54 -1.03
C ALA A 61 -16.16 19.02 -1.76
N PRO A 62 -17.25 18.73 -1.02
CA PRO A 62 -18.49 18.28 -1.65
C PRO A 62 -18.94 19.33 -2.66
N VAL A 63 -19.04 18.92 -3.93
CA VAL A 63 -19.70 19.74 -4.95
C VAL A 63 -21.17 19.86 -4.57
N PRO A 64 -21.72 21.08 -4.43
CA PRO A 64 -23.13 21.25 -4.14
C PRO A 64 -23.94 20.59 -5.25
N LEU A 65 -24.78 19.62 -4.88
CA LEU A 65 -25.78 19.08 -5.79
C LEU A 65 -26.68 20.24 -6.25
N PRO A 66 -26.97 20.36 -7.56
CA PRO A 66 -27.96 21.33 -8.01
C PRO A 66 -29.28 21.06 -7.27
N SER A 67 -29.69 22.01 -6.44
CA SER A 67 -30.99 22.03 -5.79
C SER A 67 -32.05 22.24 -6.86
N GLY A 68 -32.43 21.17 -7.55
CA GLY A 68 -33.35 21.23 -8.70
C GLY A 68 -33.94 19.89 -9.10
N ALA A 69 -33.91 18.88 -8.23
CA ALA A 69 -34.79 17.74 -8.38
C ALA A 69 -36.06 18.05 -7.59
N GLU A 70 -37.07 18.59 -8.29
CA GLU A 70 -38.45 18.51 -7.84
C GLU A 70 -38.72 17.08 -7.33
N GLU A 71 -39.08 17.00 -6.06
CA GLU A 71 -39.59 15.81 -5.41
C GLU A 71 -40.76 15.27 -6.27
N PRO A 72 -40.69 14.06 -6.85
CA PRO A 72 -41.88 13.47 -7.45
C PRO A 72 -42.89 13.27 -6.31
N ALA A 73 -44.01 13.98 -6.42
CA ALA A 73 -45.09 14.03 -5.46
C ALA A 73 -45.35 12.67 -4.80
N ALA A 74 -45.12 12.61 -3.48
CA ALA A 74 -45.43 11.47 -2.65
C ALA A 74 -46.90 11.06 -2.85
N THR A 75 -47.11 9.90 -3.47
CA THR A 75 -48.43 9.28 -3.59
C THR A 75 -48.81 8.78 -2.20
N LYS A 76 -49.72 9.50 -1.53
CA LYS A 76 -50.31 9.10 -0.25
C LYS A 76 -51.00 7.74 -0.41
N LYS A 77 -50.46 6.69 0.22
CA LYS A 77 -51.23 5.47 0.52
C LYS A 77 -52.14 5.75 1.71
N PRO A 78 -53.47 5.55 1.64
CA PRO A 78 -54.30 5.56 2.83
C PRO A 78 -54.14 4.21 3.55
N ALA A 79 -53.75 4.27 4.82
CA ALA A 79 -53.86 3.16 5.75
C ALA A 79 -55.09 3.40 6.64
N THR A 80 -56.05 2.48 6.67
CA THR A 80 -56.93 2.32 7.83
C THR A 80 -57.44 0.88 8.00
N LYS A 81 -56.99 0.30 9.13
CA LYS A 81 -57.74 -0.45 10.15
C LYS A 81 -58.30 -1.86 9.86
N LYS A 82 -57.58 -2.82 10.46
CA LYS A 82 -58.04 -4.04 11.13
C LYS A 82 -59.33 -3.84 11.97
N GLY A 83 -60.28 -4.78 11.85
CA GLY A 83 -61.38 -5.07 12.79
C GLY A 83 -62.47 -5.92 12.13
N LYS A 84 -62.56 -7.23 12.39
CA LYS A 84 -63.29 -7.92 13.49
C LYS A 84 -64.73 -8.31 13.10
N LYS A 85 -64.93 -9.56 12.67
CA LYS A 85 -65.76 -10.60 13.33
C LYS A 85 -65.72 -11.89 12.52
#